data_AF-A0A539E5R2-F1
#
_entry.id   AF-A0A539E5R2-F1
#
_cell.length_a   1.000
_cell.length_b   1.000
_cell.length_c   1.000
_cell.angle_alpha   90.00
_cell.angle_beta   90.00
_cell.angle_gamma   90.00
#
_symmetry.space_group_name_H-M   'P 1'
#
loop_
_entity.id
_entity.type
_entity.pdbx_description
1 polymer ?
#
loop_
_entity_poly.entity_id
_entity_poly.type
_entity_poly.pdbx_seq_one_letter_code
_entity_poly.pdbx_strand_id
1 'polypeptide(L)' 'MNPPRYTAMSLRERLMAAGKLAVFAQALKEKNQGQLTHLLQEVELTPEQARDTALNLLLDPQSYRNFE' A
#
# COMPACT_ATOMS: atom_id res chain seq x y z
N MET A 1 18.88 3.58 17.65
CA MET A 1 18.24 3.12 16.39
C MET A 1 16.76 2.96 16.69
N ASN A 2 15.88 3.79 16.10
CA ASN A 2 14.44 3.55 16.20
C ASN A 2 14.14 2.20 15.54
N PRO A 3 13.44 1.26 16.19
CA PRO A 3 13.04 0.04 15.52
C PRO A 3 12.18 0.43 14.31
N PRO A 4 12.34 -0.22 13.15
CA PRO A 4 11.55 0.11 11.98
C PRO A 4 10.11 -0.28 12.32
N ARG A 5 9.25 0.71 12.54
CA ARG A 5 7.91 0.58 13.13
C ARG A 5 7.00 -0.42 12.40
N TYR A 6 7.38 -0.86 11.20
CA TYR A 6 6.62 -1.79 10.38
C TYR A 6 7.47 -2.84 9.64
N THR A 7 8.73 -3.08 10.05
CA THR A 7 9.60 -4.06 9.32
C THR A 7 9.05 -5.49 9.33
N ALA A 8 8.27 -5.84 10.35
CA ALA A 8 7.62 -7.14 10.45
C ALA A 8 6.15 -7.12 10.00
N MET A 9 5.65 -5.97 9.52
CA MET A 9 4.24 -5.81 9.14
C MET A 9 4.07 -5.79 7.64
N SER A 10 3.17 -6.65 7.18
CA SER A 10 2.70 -6.74 5.81
C SER A 10 1.99 -5.45 5.38
N LEU A 11 1.99 -5.12 4.08
CA LEU A 11 1.42 -3.85 3.59
C LEU A 11 -0.02 -3.66 4.05
N ARG A 12 -0.79 -4.76 4.04
CA ARG A 12 -2.15 -4.82 4.55
C ARG A 12 -2.24 -4.41 6.02
N GLU A 13 -1.34 -4.89 6.86
CA GLU A 13 -1.30 -4.55 8.29
C GLU A 13 -0.94 -3.08 8.51
N ARG A 14 -0.03 -2.52 7.71
CA ARG A 14 0.29 -1.09 7.77
C ARG A 14 -0.90 -0.23 7.37
N LEU A 15 -1.58 -0.59 6.28
CA LEU A 15 -2.81 0.08 5.83
C LEU A 15 -3.94 -0.06 6.85
N MET A 16 -4.03 -1.20 7.54
CA MET A 16 -5.01 -1.45 8.59
C MET A 16 -4.69 -0.62 9.85
N ALA A 17 -3.44 -0.60 10.30
CA ALA A 17 -2.98 0.21 11.42
C ALA A 17 -3.15 1.71 11.17
N ALA A 18 -2.97 2.16 9.93
CA ALA A 18 -3.23 3.54 9.50
C ALA A 18 -4.72 3.86 9.29
N GLY A 19 -5.62 2.87 9.38
CA GLY A 19 -7.06 3.05 9.09
C GLY A 19 -7.36 3.38 7.62
N LYS A 20 -6.42 3.14 6.71
CA LYS A 20 -6.50 3.47 5.28
C LYS A 20 -6.93 2.29 4.40
N LEU A 21 -7.11 1.11 4.98
CA LEU A 21 -7.47 -0.12 4.26
C LEU A 21 -8.73 0.03 3.38
N ALA A 22 -9.78 0.69 3.90
CA ALA A 22 -11.01 0.91 3.14
C ALA A 22 -10.81 1.86 1.95
N VAL A 23 -10.10 2.97 2.18
CA VAL A 23 -9.76 3.95 1.13
C VAL A 23 -8.87 3.33 0.06
N PHE A 24 -7.94 2.46 0.48
CA PHE A 24 -7.06 1.73 -0.41
C PHE A 24 -7.83 0.74 -1.29
N ALA A 25 -8.73 -0.05 -0.71
CA ALA A 25 -9.58 -0.96 -1.46
C ALA A 25 -10.48 -0.24 -2.46
N GLN A 26 -10.97 0.95 -2.10
CA GLN A 26 -11.74 1.80 -2.99
C GLN A 26 -10.89 2.36 -4.13
N ALA A 27 -9.71 2.91 -3.83
CA ALA A 27 -8.76 3.41 -4.83
C ALA A 27 -8.34 2.31 -5.82
N LEU A 28 -8.21 1.06 -5.35
CA LEU A 28 -7.93 -0.10 -6.20
C LEU A 28 -9.10 -0.42 -7.15
N LYS A 29 -10.35 -0.39 -6.65
CA LYS A 29 -11.56 -0.57 -7.48
C LYS A 29 -11.71 0.53 -8.53
N GLU A 30 -11.41 1.76 -8.15
CA GLU A 30 -11.46 2.94 -9.03
C GLU A 30 -10.24 3.04 -9.95
N LYS A 31 -9.28 2.11 -9.82
CA LYS A 31 -7.99 2.12 -10.54
C LYS A 31 -7.25 3.46 -10.41
N ASN A 32 -7.40 4.12 -9.27
CA ASN A 32 -6.83 5.43 -9.01
C ASN A 32 -5.38 5.30 -8.54
N GLN A 33 -4.45 5.28 -9.49
CA GLN A 33 -3.02 5.16 -9.24
C GLN A 33 -2.48 6.26 -8.31
N GLY A 34 -2.93 7.50 -8.49
CA GLY A 34 -2.45 8.63 -7.69
C GLY A 34 -2.81 8.45 -6.21
N GLN A 35 -4.04 8.01 -5.95
CA GLN A 35 -4.52 7.75 -4.60
C GLN A 35 -3.83 6.53 -3.98
N LEU A 36 -3.64 5.43 -4.73
CA LEU A 36 -2.88 4.28 -4.26
C LEU A 36 -1.46 4.68 -3.85
N THR A 37 -0.75 5.42 -4.72
CA THR A 37 0.62 5.87 -4.45
C THR A 37 0.70 6.74 -3.19
N HIS A 38 -0.25 7.65 -3.00
CA HIS A 38 -0.33 8.50 -1.81
C HIS A 38 -0.53 7.67 -0.53
N LEU A 39 -1.47 6.72 -0.55
CA LEU A 39 -1.75 5.85 0.59
C LEU A 39 -0.56 4.95 0.95
N LEU A 40 0.18 4.49 -0.07
CA LEU A 40 1.38 3.68 0.08
C LEU A 40 2.52 4.49 0.73
N GLN A 41 2.68 5.76 0.35
CA GLN A 41 3.65 6.66 0.99
C GLN A 41 3.29 6.96 2.45
N GLU A 42 2.00 7.07 2.78
CA GLU A 42 1.54 7.26 4.17
C GLU A 42 1.85 6.06 5.07
N VAL A 43 2.05 4.87 4.51
CA VAL A 43 2.36 3.63 5.26
C VAL A 43 3.84 3.21 5.14
N GLU A 44 4.72 4.21 5.03
CA GLU A 44 6.18 4.12 5.00
C GLU A 44 6.81 3.46 3.76
N LEU A 45 6.14 3.43 2.61
CA LEU A 45 6.82 3.12 1.35
C LEU A 45 7.51 4.36 0.79
N THR A 46 8.71 4.20 0.23
CA THR A 46 9.35 5.28 -0.51
C THR A 46 8.52 5.65 -1.75
N PRO A 47 8.66 6.87 -2.30
CA PRO A 47 7.89 7.27 -3.48
C PRO A 47 8.01 6.30 -4.66
N GLU A 48 9.21 5.74 -4.86
CA GLU A 48 9.49 4.74 -5.89
C GLU A 48 8.80 3.41 -5.60
N GLN A 49 8.91 2.89 -4.38
CA GLN A 49 8.25 1.64 -3.97
C GLN A 49 6.72 1.77 -4.00
N ALA A 50 6.19 2.91 -3.58
CA ALA A 50 4.76 3.21 -3.62
C ALA A 50 4.24 3.23 -5.05
N ARG A 51 4.98 3.84 -5.98
CA ARG A 51 4.62 3.86 -7.40
C ARG A 51 4.68 2.47 -8.01
N ASP A 52 5.75 1.72 -7.76
CA ASP A 52 5.92 0.36 -8.29
C ASP A 52 4.84 -0.59 -7.76
N THR A 53 4.57 -0.54 -6.46
CA THR A 53 3.51 -1.31 -5.80
C THR A 53 2.14 -0.92 -6.35
N ALA A 54 1.84 0.38 -6.49
CA ALA A 54 0.58 0.84 -7.09
C ALA A 54 0.41 0.34 -8.53
N LEU A 55 1.47 0.37 -9.34
CA LEU A 55 1.44 -0.15 -10.72
C LEU A 55 1.21 -1.67 -10.73
N ASN A 56 1.93 -2.43 -9.92
CA ASN A 56 1.77 -3.88 -9.80
C ASN A 56 0.34 -4.25 -9.37
N LEU A 57 -0.24 -3.50 -8.43
CA LEU A 57 -1.62 -3.72 -7.97
C LEU A 57 -2.68 -3.39 -9.02
N LEU A 58 -2.43 -2.40 -9.88
CA LEU A 58 -3.32 -2.04 -10.98
C LEU A 58 -3.25 -3.04 -12.14
N LEU A 59 -2.06 -3.59 -12.39
CA LEU A 59 -1.83 -4.63 -13.38
C LEU A 59 -2.40 -5.97 -12.92
N ASP A 60 -2.13 -6.33 -11.66
CA ASP A 60 -2.60 -7.56 -11.04
C ASP A 60 -3.13 -7.27 -9.62
N PRO A 61 -4.45 -7.12 -9.45
CA PRO A 61 -5.06 -6.89 -8.14
C PRO A 61 -4.86 -8.06 -7.18
N GLN A 62 -4.54 -9.26 -7.69
CA GLN A 62 -4.19 -10.43 -6.87
C GLN A 62 -2.84 -10.27 -6.18
N SER A 63 -1.92 -9.48 -6.74
CA SER A 63 -0.63 -9.16 -6.12
C SER A 63 -0.79 -8.49 -4.76
N TYR A 64 -1.95 -7.88 -4.47
CA TYR A 64 -2.29 -7.42 -3.12
C TYR A 64 -2.20 -8.52 -2.06
N ARG A 65 -2.59 -9.75 -2.40
CA ARG A 65 -2.48 -10.92 -1.51
C ARG A 65 -1.04 -11.38 -1.31
N ASN A 66 -0.14 -11.07 -2.25
CA ASN A 66 1.28 -11.40 -2.11
C ASN A 66 2.01 -10.46 -1.13
N PHE A 67 1.34 -9.39 -0.68
CA PHE A 67 1.82 -8.52 0.38
C PHE A 67 1.19 -8.86 1.75
N GLU A 68 0.61 -10.06 1.91
CA GLU A 68 0.21 -10.66 3.19
C GLU A 68 1.37 -11.32 3.92
#